data_AF-A0A505I0G9-F1
#
_entry.id   AF-A0A505I0G9-F1
#
_cell.length_a   1.000
_cell.length_b   1.000
_cell.length_c   1.000
_cell.angle_alpha   90.00
_cell.angle_beta   90.00
_cell.angle_gamma   90.00
#
_symmetry.space_group_name_H-M   'P 1'
#
loop_
_entity.id
_entity.type
_entity.pdbx_description
1 polymer ?
#
loop_
_entity_poly.entity_id
_entity_poly.type
_entity_poly.pdbx_seq_one_letter_code
_entity_poly.pdbx_strand_id
1 'polypeptide(L)'
;MLANLGERPSPMQSAEWREPLTCNLIDRKVPEHIITEAADDGTDTSLNRRQAQFETTKRVLASAVNDGLASATIEESIGPDLVLCVRDPAGVGESYIKCGLRGSAYVEKNGAKITGFVRADDLLPPVLTQTGTGRISEELDPGAICRIICLWQPEQFPSAAVETLVKEVQNSADNQAKWLEIASTQPTLHLNSPLYEWEQSVVLGHPTHPLHRACLAYQPLKPITPDDIPELLEPELSFMSLPQSEMKAFGPFSSLLKPLLESLGIPSPESSDRVVVPCFTRQLPSILPLFPDARLLGSVRKCCRAQISMRTISFLPDVGSLLHLKLSLNCQITSGPRTITPWTAALSPALSTALKNLLPPDLWIFEDAAAITGGQDDFDKARHLTCIIRKSPEKQAEELGETIIPVAGLFQKPYKDDRTYMEIMFGLDDSKQKQAWLRKYYPQPVLRPY
;
A
#
# COMPACT_ATOMS: atom_id res chain seq x y z
N MET A 1 11.43 8.69 -0.49
CA MET A 1 12.71 8.13 -0.97
C MET A 1 13.83 8.25 0.08
N LEU A 2 13.93 9.40 0.74
CA LEU A 2 14.94 9.70 1.78
C LEU A 2 15.02 8.70 2.95
N ALA A 3 13.88 8.21 3.44
CA ALA A 3 13.84 7.25 4.56
C ALA A 3 14.58 5.94 4.25
N ASN A 4 14.61 5.53 2.98
CA ASN A 4 15.33 4.33 2.54
C ASN A 4 16.82 4.61 2.25
N LEU A 5 17.18 5.88 2.04
CA LEU A 5 18.57 6.34 1.90
C LEU A 5 19.22 6.65 3.26
N GLY A 6 18.51 6.40 4.38
CA GLY A 6 19.06 6.48 5.73
C GLY A 6 18.88 7.84 6.43
N GLU A 7 18.11 8.78 5.86
CA GLU A 7 17.89 10.08 6.49
C GLU A 7 16.61 10.12 7.35
N ARG A 8 16.71 10.73 8.55
CA ARG A 8 15.55 11.12 9.36
C ARG A 8 15.02 12.47 8.88
N PRO A 9 13.69 12.67 8.74
CA PRO A 9 13.15 13.96 8.34
C PRO A 9 13.42 15.03 9.41
N SER A 10 13.93 16.18 8.95
CA SER A 10 13.97 17.43 9.73
C SER A 10 12.57 18.02 9.86
N PRO A 11 12.18 18.62 11.00
CA PRO A 11 10.85 19.19 11.18
C PRO A 11 10.63 20.40 10.26
N MET A 12 9.63 20.33 9.39
CA MET A 12 9.13 21.46 8.60
C MET A 12 8.71 22.61 9.52
N GLN A 13 9.25 23.80 9.26
CA GLN A 13 8.79 25.05 9.86
C GLN A 13 7.45 25.47 9.24
N SER A 14 6.55 25.96 10.10
CA SER A 14 5.19 26.39 9.80
C SER A 14 5.14 27.55 8.80
N ALA A 15 4.38 27.40 7.70
CA ALA A 15 4.03 28.50 6.81
C ALA A 15 2.63 29.02 7.13
N GLU A 16 2.52 30.34 7.27
CA GLU A 16 1.30 31.08 7.57
C GLU A 16 0.30 31.05 6.41
N TRP A 17 -0.98 30.93 6.77
CA TRP A 17 -2.13 30.91 5.86
C TRP A 17 -2.33 32.28 5.19
N ARG A 18 -2.46 32.33 3.87
CA ARG A 18 -3.06 33.47 3.14
C ARG A 18 -4.15 32.99 2.18
N GLU A 19 -5.21 33.79 2.11
CA GLU A 19 -6.50 33.52 1.45
C GLU A 19 -6.40 33.33 -0.08
N PRO A 20 -7.32 32.56 -0.69
CA PRO A 20 -7.28 32.24 -2.12
C PRO A 20 -7.92 33.34 -2.98
N LEU A 21 -7.21 33.74 -4.04
CA LEU A 21 -7.78 34.53 -5.14
C LEU A 21 -8.42 33.60 -6.19
N THR A 22 -9.64 33.92 -6.57
CA THR A 22 -10.48 33.23 -7.55
C THR A 22 -9.92 33.38 -8.96
N CYS A 23 -9.87 32.27 -9.72
CA CYS A 23 -9.57 32.29 -11.16
C CYS A 23 -10.70 31.60 -11.94
N ASN A 24 -11.21 32.29 -12.96
CA ASN A 24 -12.37 31.90 -13.76
C ASN A 24 -12.04 30.75 -14.72
N LEU A 25 -12.92 29.74 -14.76
CA LEU A 25 -12.90 28.63 -15.71
C LEU A 25 -13.53 29.06 -17.04
N ILE A 26 -12.83 28.84 -18.15
CA ILE A 26 -13.39 28.88 -19.51
C ILE A 26 -13.50 27.44 -20.00
N ASP A 27 -14.73 27.01 -20.29
CA ASP A 27 -15.07 25.73 -20.93
C ASP A 27 -14.39 25.58 -22.29
N ARG A 28 -13.61 24.51 -22.50
CA ARG A 28 -13.31 23.98 -23.85
C ARG A 28 -13.22 22.46 -23.87
N LYS A 29 -13.90 21.89 -24.87
CA LYS A 29 -14.07 20.45 -25.15
C LYS A 29 -12.74 19.74 -25.44
N VAL A 30 -12.63 18.51 -24.93
CA VAL A 30 -11.53 17.55 -25.13
C VAL A 30 -11.71 16.82 -26.47
N PRO A 31 -10.65 16.58 -27.28
CA PRO A 31 -10.71 15.64 -28.40
C PRO A 31 -10.45 14.20 -27.90
N GLU A 32 -11.34 13.28 -28.27
CA GLU A 32 -11.19 11.84 -28.12
C GLU A 32 -10.04 11.33 -28.99
N HIS A 33 -9.01 10.72 -28.39
CA HIS A 33 -8.08 9.86 -29.12
C HIS A 33 -8.39 8.40 -28.83
N ILE A 34 -9.01 7.81 -29.84
CA ILE A 34 -9.36 6.40 -30.01
C ILE A 34 -8.09 5.53 -29.91
N ILE A 35 -8.06 4.62 -28.95
CA ILE A 35 -7.19 3.44 -28.99
C ILE A 35 -8.05 2.29 -29.50
N THR A 36 -7.90 1.92 -30.77
CA THR A 36 -8.48 0.68 -31.32
C THR A 36 -7.66 -0.51 -30.85
N GLU A 37 -8.29 -1.41 -30.10
CA GLU A 37 -7.79 -2.74 -29.75
C GLU A 37 -7.76 -3.66 -30.97
N ALA A 38 -6.68 -4.44 -31.09
CA ALA A 38 -6.71 -5.73 -31.76
C ALA A 38 -6.09 -6.75 -30.79
N ALA A 39 -6.84 -7.80 -30.49
CA ALA A 39 -6.46 -8.86 -29.58
C ALA A 39 -5.28 -9.66 -30.14
N ASP A 40 -4.13 -9.55 -29.48
CA ASP A 40 -3.01 -10.48 -29.58
C ASP A 40 -2.45 -10.66 -28.17
N ASP A 41 -2.54 -11.88 -27.64
CA ASP A 41 -2.24 -12.25 -26.24
C ASP A 41 -0.77 -11.90 -25.84
N GLY A 42 0.10 -11.73 -26.83
CA GLY A 42 1.48 -11.25 -26.65
C GLY A 42 1.64 -9.73 -26.46
N THR A 43 0.66 -8.91 -26.86
CA THR A 43 0.72 -7.44 -26.77
C THR A 43 0.31 -6.91 -25.39
N ASP A 44 -0.66 -7.57 -24.75
CA ASP A 44 -1.20 -7.16 -23.45
C ASP A 44 -0.15 -7.28 -22.32
N THR A 45 0.63 -8.36 -22.32
CA THR A 45 1.71 -8.57 -21.33
C THR A 45 2.81 -7.50 -21.44
N SER A 46 3.16 -7.08 -22.66
CA SER A 46 4.15 -6.02 -22.91
C SER A 46 3.62 -4.64 -22.49
N LEU A 47 2.34 -4.37 -22.75
CA LEU A 47 1.68 -3.12 -22.38
C LEU A 47 1.52 -3.00 -20.87
N ASN A 48 1.07 -4.06 -20.18
CA ASN A 48 1.00 -4.13 -18.72
C ASN A 48 2.37 -3.92 -18.07
N ARG A 49 3.43 -4.48 -18.67
CA ARG A 49 4.80 -4.26 -18.17
C ARG A 49 5.24 -2.80 -18.29
N ARG A 50 5.02 -2.15 -19.44
CA ARG A 50 5.34 -0.73 -19.62
C ARG A 50 4.52 0.15 -18.68
N GLN A 51 3.22 -0.15 -18.53
CA GLN A 51 2.36 0.55 -17.59
C GLN A 51 2.85 0.39 -16.15
N ALA A 52 3.19 -0.83 -15.71
CA ALA A 52 3.69 -1.10 -14.37
C ALA A 52 5.03 -0.41 -14.06
N GLN A 53 5.94 -0.39 -15.05
CA GLN A 53 7.18 0.38 -14.98
C GLN A 53 6.88 1.88 -14.80
N PHE A 54 6.01 2.43 -15.64
CA PHE A 54 5.64 3.84 -15.56
C PHE A 54 4.95 4.19 -14.24
N GLU A 55 4.05 3.34 -13.73
CA GLU A 55 3.38 3.53 -12.43
C GLU A 55 4.38 3.67 -11.27
N THR A 56 5.48 2.93 -11.32
CA THR A 56 6.54 3.06 -10.32
C THR A 56 7.43 4.27 -10.58
N THR A 57 7.82 4.50 -11.83
CA THR A 57 8.66 5.62 -12.25
C THR A 57 8.04 6.98 -11.95
N LYS A 58 6.73 7.15 -12.18
CA LYS A 58 6.04 8.41 -11.85
C LYS A 58 6.06 8.72 -10.35
N ARG A 59 6.01 7.69 -9.49
CA ARG A 59 6.15 7.85 -8.03
C ARG A 59 7.59 8.14 -7.61
N VAL A 60 8.58 7.54 -8.28
CA VAL A 60 10.01 7.88 -8.11
C VAL A 60 10.24 9.36 -8.42
N LEU A 61 9.79 9.84 -9.58
CA LEU A 61 9.95 11.23 -10.01
C LEU A 61 9.25 12.20 -9.07
N ALA A 62 7.98 11.96 -8.76
CA ALA A 62 7.23 12.80 -7.84
C ALA A 62 7.86 12.83 -6.45
N SER A 63 8.27 11.67 -5.90
CA SER A 63 8.94 11.60 -4.58
C SER A 63 10.29 12.32 -4.61
N ALA A 64 11.06 12.24 -5.70
CA ALA A 64 12.34 12.94 -5.78
C ALA A 64 12.18 14.47 -5.73
N VAL A 65 11.17 15.01 -6.43
CA VAL A 65 10.86 16.45 -6.37
C VAL A 65 10.32 16.84 -5.00
N ASN A 66 9.33 16.08 -4.48
CA ASN A 66 8.65 16.40 -3.22
C ASN A 66 9.57 16.27 -2.00
N ASP A 67 10.51 15.34 -2.02
CA ASP A 67 11.49 15.13 -0.94
C ASP A 67 12.72 16.05 -1.09
N GLY A 68 12.79 16.89 -2.14
CA GLY A 68 13.90 17.81 -2.37
C GLY A 68 15.20 17.15 -2.90
N LEU A 69 15.11 15.89 -3.34
CA LEU A 69 16.21 15.16 -4.00
C LEU A 69 16.44 15.63 -5.45
N ALA A 70 15.48 16.36 -6.01
CA ALA A 70 15.57 16.93 -7.34
C ALA A 70 14.91 18.31 -7.38
N SER A 71 15.40 19.17 -8.27
CA SER A 71 14.68 20.39 -8.66
C SER A 71 13.79 20.11 -9.86
N ALA A 72 12.68 20.83 -9.99
CA ALA A 72 11.81 20.69 -11.15
C ALA A 72 11.28 22.03 -11.69
N THR A 73 11.12 22.09 -13.02
CA THR A 73 10.54 23.22 -13.75
C THR A 73 9.46 22.75 -14.71
N ILE A 74 8.52 23.63 -15.04
CA ILE A 74 7.54 23.42 -16.10
C ILE A 74 8.05 24.10 -17.38
N GLU A 75 8.19 23.32 -18.45
CA GLU A 75 8.52 23.78 -19.79
C GLU A 75 7.27 23.71 -20.68
N GLU A 76 7.09 24.71 -21.56
CA GLU A 76 6.01 24.69 -22.56
C GLU A 76 6.41 23.75 -23.72
N SER A 77 5.51 22.84 -24.08
CA SER A 77 5.63 22.02 -25.29
C SER A 77 5.00 22.73 -26.49
N ILE A 78 5.31 22.24 -27.69
CA ILE A 78 4.67 22.69 -28.95
C ILE A 78 3.19 22.25 -29.02
N GLY A 79 2.70 21.47 -28.05
CA GLY A 79 1.31 20.98 -27.92
C GLY A 79 0.59 21.45 -26.64
N PRO A 80 -0.59 20.89 -26.31
CA PRO A 80 -1.41 21.27 -25.15
C PRO A 80 -0.83 20.79 -23.81
N ASP A 81 0.16 19.90 -23.84
CA ASP A 81 0.71 19.28 -22.65
C ASP A 81 1.89 20.07 -22.09
N LEU A 82 1.89 20.23 -20.76
CA LEU A 82 3.01 20.79 -20.03
C LEU A 82 4.08 19.72 -19.87
N VAL A 83 5.36 20.11 -19.86
CA VAL A 83 6.48 19.18 -19.62
C VAL A 83 7.09 19.47 -18.26
N LEU A 84 7.11 18.47 -17.40
CA LEU A 84 7.91 18.48 -16.18
C LEU A 84 9.36 18.19 -16.54
N CYS A 85 10.28 19.11 -16.25
CA CYS A 85 11.72 18.88 -16.35
C CYS A 85 12.34 18.79 -14.95
N VAL A 86 12.88 17.62 -14.62
CA VAL A 86 13.51 17.28 -13.35
C VAL A 86 15.04 17.28 -13.53
N ARG A 87 15.76 17.91 -12.60
CA ARG A 87 17.22 18.12 -12.65
C ARG A 87 17.84 18.01 -11.25
N ASP A 88 19.17 18.06 -11.23
CA ASP A 88 19.97 18.26 -10.02
C ASP A 88 19.37 19.38 -9.14
N PRO A 89 19.21 19.19 -7.81
CA PRO A 89 18.77 20.23 -6.87
C PRO A 89 19.54 21.55 -6.98
N ALA A 90 20.84 21.50 -7.24
CA ALA A 90 21.70 22.68 -7.41
C ALA A 90 21.47 23.39 -8.75
N GLY A 91 20.76 22.76 -9.69
CA GLY A 91 20.56 23.27 -11.05
C GLY A 91 21.84 23.27 -11.90
N VAL A 92 22.86 22.51 -11.48
CA VAL A 92 24.16 22.41 -12.13
C VAL A 92 24.19 21.14 -12.97
N GLY A 93 24.61 21.24 -14.23
CA GLY A 93 24.81 20.10 -15.12
C GLY A 93 23.81 19.98 -16.27
N GLU A 94 24.17 19.16 -17.25
CA GLU A 94 23.38 18.97 -18.48
C GLU A 94 22.39 17.80 -18.38
N SER A 95 22.47 17.00 -17.32
CA SER A 95 21.59 15.85 -17.14
C SER A 95 20.19 16.27 -16.69
N TYR A 96 19.16 15.69 -17.31
CA TYR A 96 17.77 15.94 -16.95
C TYR A 96 16.88 14.73 -17.20
N ILE A 97 15.70 14.76 -16.59
CA ILE A 97 14.60 13.86 -16.87
C ILE A 97 13.37 14.70 -17.24
N LYS A 98 12.69 14.38 -18.33
CA LYS A 98 11.46 15.05 -18.76
C LYS A 98 10.31 14.06 -18.81
N CYS A 99 9.13 14.47 -18.37
CA CYS A 99 7.89 13.73 -18.60
C CYS A 99 6.72 14.69 -18.82
N GLY A 100 5.65 14.18 -19.41
CA GLY A 100 4.43 14.97 -19.59
C GLY A 100 3.76 15.26 -18.25
N LEU A 101 3.02 16.35 -18.19
CA LEU A 101 2.17 16.75 -17.07
C LEU A 101 0.77 17.03 -17.63
N ARG A 102 -0.24 16.40 -17.03
CA ARG A 102 -1.63 16.56 -17.44
C ARG A 102 -2.02 18.04 -17.41
N GLY A 103 -2.69 18.53 -18.46
CA GLY A 103 -3.09 19.94 -18.54
C GLY A 103 -4.01 20.44 -17.41
N SER A 104 -4.72 19.53 -16.74
CA SER A 104 -5.55 19.83 -15.56
C SER A 104 -4.82 19.68 -14.22
N ALA A 105 -3.53 19.36 -14.23
CA ALA A 105 -2.74 19.20 -13.02
C ALA A 105 -2.62 20.53 -12.26
N TYR A 106 -2.81 20.47 -10.94
CA TYR A 106 -2.52 21.60 -10.07
C TYR A 106 -1.09 21.49 -9.57
N VAL A 107 -0.26 22.48 -9.90
CA VAL A 107 1.15 22.56 -9.47
C VAL A 107 1.45 23.97 -9.00
N GLU A 108 1.91 24.11 -7.76
CA GLU A 108 2.37 25.40 -7.24
C GLU A 108 3.76 25.73 -7.79
N LYS A 109 3.91 26.94 -8.29
CA LYS A 109 5.10 27.39 -9.00
C LYS A 109 5.50 28.82 -8.65
N ASN A 110 6.80 29.09 -8.71
CA ASN A 110 7.40 30.42 -8.72
C ASN A 110 8.13 30.62 -10.06
N GLY A 111 7.51 31.37 -10.98
CA GLY A 111 7.92 31.38 -12.37
C GLY A 111 7.74 29.99 -13.01
N ALA A 112 8.80 29.46 -13.62
CA ALA A 112 8.82 28.10 -14.16
C ALA A 112 9.13 27.03 -13.10
N LYS A 113 9.69 27.40 -11.94
CA LYS A 113 10.13 26.46 -10.91
C LYS A 113 8.96 25.95 -10.09
N ILE A 114 8.89 24.65 -9.87
CA ILE A 114 7.91 24.02 -8.99
C ILE A 114 8.34 24.22 -7.54
N THR A 115 7.40 24.65 -6.70
CA THR A 115 7.61 24.91 -5.28
C THR A 115 6.69 24.10 -4.37
N GLY A 116 5.62 23.54 -4.91
CA GLY A 116 4.70 22.70 -4.15
C GLY A 116 4.75 21.23 -4.54
N PHE A 117 3.74 20.50 -4.09
CA PHE A 117 3.65 19.05 -4.20
C PHE A 117 3.30 18.60 -5.63
N VAL A 118 4.14 17.73 -6.20
CA VAL A 118 3.89 17.03 -7.47
C VAL A 118 3.14 15.73 -7.21
N ARG A 119 1.98 15.56 -7.86
CA ARG A 119 1.21 14.32 -7.78
C ARG A 119 1.67 13.35 -8.86
N ALA A 120 1.96 12.12 -8.46
CA ALA A 120 2.40 11.07 -9.38
C ALA A 120 1.36 10.77 -10.48
N ASP A 121 0.06 10.85 -10.17
CA ASP A 121 -1.04 10.57 -11.13
C ASP A 121 -1.27 11.66 -12.18
N ASP A 122 -0.61 12.81 -12.03
CA ASP A 122 -0.64 13.89 -13.01
C ASP A 122 0.50 13.78 -14.04
N LEU A 123 1.46 12.88 -13.81
CA LEU A 123 2.58 12.65 -14.74
C LEU A 123 2.16 11.71 -15.87
N LEU A 124 2.67 11.97 -17.08
CA LEU A 124 2.35 11.27 -18.31
C LEU A 124 3.63 10.80 -19.03
N PRO A 125 3.58 9.65 -19.75
CA PRO A 125 4.66 9.25 -20.63
C PRO A 125 4.73 10.15 -21.89
N PRO A 126 5.84 10.12 -22.66
CA PRO A 126 7.06 9.36 -22.40
C PRO A 126 7.92 10.01 -21.29
N VAL A 127 8.77 9.21 -20.67
CA VAL A 127 9.82 9.70 -19.76
C VAL A 127 11.13 9.72 -20.52
N LEU A 128 11.68 10.90 -20.74
CA LEU A 128 12.90 11.13 -21.52
C LEU A 128 14.06 11.48 -20.60
N THR A 129 15.19 10.81 -20.78
CA THR A 129 16.41 11.06 -20.01
C THR A 129 17.51 11.58 -20.94
N GLN A 130 18.35 12.45 -20.39
CA GLN A 130 19.63 12.82 -20.98
C GLN A 130 20.67 12.87 -19.86
N THR A 131 21.83 12.26 -20.09
CA THR A 131 22.98 12.32 -19.19
C THR A 131 24.16 12.99 -19.90
N GLY A 132 24.60 14.14 -19.39
CA GLY A 132 25.64 14.96 -20.05
C GLY A 132 25.31 15.33 -21.51
N THR A 133 26.29 15.24 -22.40
CA THR A 133 26.12 15.44 -23.86
C THR A 133 25.55 14.21 -24.58
N GLY A 134 24.97 13.27 -23.83
CA GLY A 134 24.43 12.02 -24.36
C GLY A 134 23.19 12.22 -25.23
N ARG A 135 22.80 11.16 -25.94
CA ARG A 135 21.56 11.13 -26.74
C ARG A 135 20.35 11.06 -25.79
N ILE A 136 19.29 11.80 -26.14
CA ILE A 136 17.98 11.69 -25.47
C ILE A 136 17.39 10.30 -25.74
N SER A 137 16.99 9.60 -24.70
CA SER A 137 16.34 8.27 -24.77
C SER A 137 15.10 8.21 -23.90
N GLU A 138 14.13 7.38 -24.28
CA GLU A 138 13.02 7.01 -23.40
C GLU A 138 13.50 6.01 -22.33
N GLU A 139 13.15 6.24 -21.07
CA GLU A 139 13.50 5.36 -19.95
C GLU A 139 12.31 5.23 -18.99
N LEU A 140 11.82 3.99 -18.83
CA LEU A 140 10.70 3.68 -17.94
C LEU A 140 11.11 2.83 -16.75
N ASP A 141 12.32 2.26 -16.72
CA ASP A 141 12.82 1.47 -15.60
C ASP A 141 13.02 2.39 -14.37
N PRO A 142 12.28 2.17 -13.27
CA PRO A 142 12.37 3.04 -12.10
C PRO A 142 13.75 2.96 -11.41
N GLY A 143 14.46 1.86 -11.58
CA GLY A 143 15.84 1.68 -11.10
C GLY A 143 16.82 2.55 -11.87
N ALA A 144 16.72 2.60 -13.20
CA ALA A 144 17.52 3.49 -14.03
C ALA A 144 17.28 4.96 -13.69
N ILE A 145 16.00 5.35 -13.52
CA ILE A 145 15.62 6.70 -13.08
C ILE A 145 16.18 7.02 -11.70
N CYS A 146 16.06 6.10 -10.73
CA CYS A 146 16.66 6.25 -9.40
C CYS A 146 18.17 6.47 -9.46
N ARG A 147 18.89 5.72 -10.31
CA ARG A 147 20.34 5.89 -10.48
C ARG A 147 20.70 7.27 -10.98
N ILE A 148 20.00 7.76 -12.01
CA ILE A 148 20.23 9.10 -12.56
C ILE A 148 20.07 10.16 -11.47
N ILE A 149 18.99 10.08 -10.68
CA ILE A 149 18.72 11.03 -9.59
C ILE A 149 19.81 10.95 -8.52
N CYS A 150 20.19 9.75 -8.08
CA CYS A 150 21.23 9.58 -7.06
C CYS A 150 22.62 10.05 -7.53
N LEU A 151 22.89 10.02 -8.84
CA LEU A 151 24.15 10.51 -9.42
C LEU A 151 24.29 12.04 -9.38
N TRP A 152 23.21 12.79 -9.15
CA TRP A 152 23.29 14.24 -8.93
C TRP A 152 23.94 14.59 -7.58
N GLN A 153 23.86 13.67 -6.60
CA GLN A 153 24.40 13.88 -5.25
C GLN A 153 25.20 12.65 -4.79
N PRO A 154 26.31 12.29 -5.49
CA PRO A 154 27.02 11.03 -5.26
C PRO A 154 27.70 10.96 -3.89
N GLU A 155 28.03 12.11 -3.29
CA GLU A 155 28.61 12.20 -1.95
C GLU A 155 27.58 11.89 -0.85
N GLN A 156 26.29 12.12 -1.12
CA GLN A 156 25.21 11.91 -0.14
C GLN A 156 24.75 10.45 -0.11
N PHE A 157 24.87 9.73 -1.22
CA PHE A 157 24.28 8.39 -1.37
C PHE A 157 25.35 7.31 -1.62
N PRO A 158 25.67 6.48 -0.61
CA PRO A 158 26.57 5.34 -0.79
C PRO A 158 26.06 4.38 -1.86
N SER A 159 26.95 3.90 -2.73
CA SER A 159 26.60 3.01 -3.85
C SER A 159 25.77 1.79 -3.42
N ALA A 160 26.09 1.16 -2.29
CA ALA A 160 25.34 0.00 -1.77
C ALA A 160 23.87 0.34 -1.41
N ALA A 161 23.62 1.54 -0.88
CA ALA A 161 22.25 2.00 -0.57
C ALA A 161 21.47 2.25 -1.87
N VAL A 162 22.11 2.85 -2.88
CA VAL A 162 21.52 3.04 -4.21
C VAL A 162 21.17 1.69 -4.86
N GLU A 163 22.08 0.70 -4.81
CA GLU A 163 21.79 -0.64 -5.35
C GLU A 163 20.62 -1.33 -4.65
N THR A 164 20.46 -1.10 -3.34
CA THR A 164 19.34 -1.64 -2.58
C THR A 164 18.05 -0.99 -3.03
N LEU A 165 18.01 0.35 -3.08
CA LEU A 165 16.84 1.10 -3.53
C LEU A 165 16.43 0.73 -4.97
N VAL A 166 17.40 0.57 -5.88
CA VAL A 166 17.17 0.14 -7.27
C VAL A 166 16.45 -1.20 -7.31
N LYS A 167 16.91 -2.19 -6.54
CA LYS A 167 16.25 -3.49 -6.46
C LYS A 167 14.84 -3.39 -5.89
N GLU A 168 14.63 -2.54 -4.89
CA GLU A 168 13.31 -2.35 -4.27
C GLU A 168 12.30 -1.71 -5.23
N VAL A 169 12.69 -0.67 -5.97
CA VAL A 169 11.79 -0.02 -6.94
C VAL A 169 11.53 -0.92 -8.15
N GLN A 170 12.52 -1.69 -8.60
CA GLN A 170 12.32 -2.67 -9.67
C GLN A 170 11.38 -3.79 -9.23
N ASN A 171 11.55 -4.31 -8.01
CA ASN A 171 10.62 -5.28 -7.42
C ASN A 171 9.18 -4.72 -7.34
N SER A 172 9.03 -3.43 -6.98
CA SER A 172 7.72 -2.77 -6.99
C SER A 172 7.10 -2.73 -8.38
N ALA A 173 7.87 -2.44 -9.43
CA ALA A 173 7.37 -2.44 -10.80
C ALA A 173 7.00 -3.85 -11.30
N ASP A 174 7.84 -4.85 -11.01
CA ASP A 174 7.57 -6.24 -11.40
C ASP A 174 6.30 -6.77 -10.73
N ASN A 175 6.13 -6.51 -9.43
CA ASN A 175 4.90 -6.86 -8.73
C ASN A 175 3.69 -6.09 -9.26
N GLN A 176 3.84 -4.81 -9.62
CA GLN A 176 2.75 -4.02 -10.20
C GLN A 176 2.24 -4.63 -11.51
N ALA A 177 3.10 -5.24 -12.33
CA ALA A 177 2.68 -5.92 -13.54
C ALA A 177 1.74 -7.09 -13.22
N LYS A 178 2.06 -7.90 -12.22
CA LYS A 178 1.16 -8.97 -11.74
C LYS A 178 -0.15 -8.42 -11.19
N TRP A 179 -0.11 -7.31 -10.45
CA TRP A 179 -1.33 -6.68 -9.95
C TRP A 179 -2.26 -6.19 -11.08
N LEU A 180 -1.71 -5.68 -12.19
CA LEU A 180 -2.50 -5.33 -13.38
C LEU A 180 -3.10 -6.58 -14.05
N GLU A 181 -2.34 -7.67 -14.13
CA GLU A 181 -2.86 -8.96 -14.62
C GLU A 181 -4.03 -9.45 -13.76
N ILE A 182 -3.88 -9.44 -12.43
CA ILE A 182 -4.94 -9.81 -11.47
C ILE A 182 -6.17 -8.93 -11.69
N ALA A 183 -5.99 -7.62 -11.82
CA ALA A 183 -7.08 -6.66 -12.04
C ALA A 183 -7.92 -6.99 -13.29
N SER A 184 -7.30 -7.51 -14.35
CA SER A 184 -8.01 -7.89 -15.58
C SER A 184 -9.03 -9.03 -15.39
N THR A 185 -8.86 -9.81 -14.32
CA THR A 185 -9.73 -10.95 -13.97
C THR A 185 -10.70 -10.64 -12.83
N GLN A 186 -10.54 -9.49 -12.16
CA GLN A 186 -11.40 -9.12 -11.04
C GLN A 186 -12.77 -8.61 -11.53
N PRO A 187 -13.87 -8.99 -10.87
CA PRO A 187 -15.17 -8.42 -11.18
C PRO A 187 -15.22 -6.94 -10.79
N THR A 188 -16.07 -6.17 -11.48
CA THR A 188 -16.40 -4.81 -11.04
C THR A 188 -17.18 -4.88 -9.73
N LEU A 189 -16.63 -4.26 -8.68
CA LEU A 189 -17.24 -4.28 -7.36
C LEU A 189 -18.46 -3.35 -7.25
N HIS A 190 -19.33 -3.66 -6.31
CA HIS A 190 -20.53 -2.88 -5.97
C HIS A 190 -20.73 -2.81 -4.46
N LEU A 191 -21.74 -2.07 -3.99
CA LEU A 191 -21.97 -1.85 -2.55
C LEU A 191 -22.22 -3.14 -1.75
N ASN A 192 -22.69 -4.21 -2.40
CA ASN A 192 -22.89 -5.51 -1.73
C ASN A 192 -21.65 -6.42 -1.81
N SER A 193 -20.53 -5.95 -2.37
CA SER A 193 -19.29 -6.74 -2.42
C SER A 193 -18.69 -6.81 -1.01
N PRO A 194 -18.22 -7.99 -0.57
CA PRO A 194 -17.66 -8.17 0.77
C PRO A 194 -16.37 -7.37 0.96
N LEU A 195 -16.04 -7.05 2.22
CA LEU A 195 -14.88 -6.22 2.57
C LEU A 195 -13.58 -6.76 2.00
N TYR A 196 -13.38 -8.08 2.02
CA TYR A 196 -12.15 -8.68 1.52
C TYR A 196 -11.95 -8.47 0.00
N GLU A 197 -13.02 -8.36 -0.79
CA GLU A 197 -12.92 -8.00 -2.21
C GLU A 197 -12.51 -6.55 -2.37
N TRP A 198 -13.10 -5.65 -1.58
CA TRP A 198 -12.70 -4.24 -1.58
C TRP A 198 -11.26 -4.05 -1.15
N GLU A 199 -10.79 -4.79 -0.14
CA GLU A 199 -9.39 -4.78 0.27
C GLU A 199 -8.46 -5.28 -0.86
N GLN A 200 -8.88 -6.27 -1.64
CA GLN A 200 -8.09 -6.79 -2.77
C GLN A 200 -8.26 -6.00 -4.09
N SER A 201 -9.19 -5.04 -4.13
CA SER A 201 -9.39 -4.13 -5.27
C SER A 201 -8.31 -3.07 -5.41
N VAL A 202 -7.53 -2.83 -4.34
CA VAL A 202 -6.38 -1.93 -4.39
C VAL A 202 -5.35 -2.56 -5.29
N VAL A 203 -5.23 -2.06 -6.53
CA VAL A 203 -4.35 -2.55 -7.61
C VAL A 203 -3.13 -1.65 -7.81
N LEU A 204 -3.26 -0.34 -7.60
CA LEU A 204 -2.15 0.63 -7.77
C LEU A 204 -1.31 0.90 -6.51
N GLY A 205 -1.62 0.23 -5.39
CA GLY A 205 -0.87 0.36 -4.14
C GLY A 205 -0.94 1.78 -3.54
N HIS A 206 0.12 2.16 -2.83
CA HIS A 206 0.20 3.50 -2.24
C HIS A 206 0.34 4.58 -3.33
N PRO A 207 -0.46 5.65 -3.34
CA PRO A 207 -0.52 6.61 -4.45
C PRO A 207 0.78 7.42 -4.64
N THR A 208 1.55 7.63 -3.57
CA THR A 208 2.73 8.51 -3.59
C THR A 208 4.06 7.82 -3.33
N HIS A 209 4.07 6.54 -2.90
CA HIS A 209 5.30 5.92 -2.41
C HIS A 209 6.01 5.13 -3.53
N PRO A 210 7.30 5.36 -3.83
CA PRO A 210 8.01 4.63 -4.90
C PRO A 210 7.99 3.10 -4.75
N LEU A 211 7.99 2.60 -3.50
CA LEU A 211 7.86 1.16 -3.20
C LEU A 211 6.41 0.70 -3.04
N HIS A 212 5.45 1.31 -3.74
CA HIS A 212 4.01 1.08 -3.56
C HIS A 212 3.57 -0.39 -3.64
N ARG A 213 4.33 -1.24 -4.35
CA ARG A 213 4.13 -2.68 -4.52
C ARG A 213 5.34 -3.53 -4.20
N ALA A 214 6.36 -2.97 -3.54
CA ALA A 214 7.49 -3.78 -3.11
C ALA A 214 7.01 -4.88 -2.16
N CYS A 215 7.45 -6.11 -2.43
CA CYS A 215 7.21 -7.30 -1.63
C CYS A 215 8.49 -8.15 -1.68
N LEU A 216 9.32 -8.03 -0.65
CA LEU A 216 10.62 -8.68 -0.56
C LEU A 216 10.65 -9.58 0.67
N ALA A 217 10.88 -10.87 0.48
CA ALA A 217 11.04 -11.80 1.59
C ALA A 217 12.44 -11.68 2.20
N TYR A 218 12.52 -11.67 3.53
CA TYR A 218 13.80 -11.78 4.24
C TYR A 218 14.12 -13.25 4.51
N GLN A 219 15.42 -13.58 4.49
CA GLN A 219 15.88 -14.90 4.91
C GLN A 219 15.34 -15.23 6.31
N PRO A 220 14.99 -16.49 6.60
CA PRO A 220 15.16 -17.69 5.76
C PRO A 220 13.98 -17.97 4.80
N LEU A 221 13.07 -17.02 4.58
CA LEU A 221 11.98 -17.23 3.63
C LEU A 221 12.51 -17.31 2.19
N LYS A 222 11.83 -18.11 1.36
CA LYS A 222 12.09 -18.11 -0.08
C LYS A 222 11.81 -16.71 -0.65
N PRO A 223 12.64 -16.20 -1.57
CA PRO A 223 12.35 -14.97 -2.29
C PRO A 223 10.95 -15.00 -2.90
N ILE A 224 10.27 -13.84 -2.88
CA ILE A 224 8.95 -13.66 -3.49
C ILE A 224 9.16 -13.13 -4.90
N THR A 225 8.55 -13.81 -5.87
CA THR A 225 8.44 -13.33 -7.25
C THR A 225 7.01 -12.84 -7.51
N PRO A 226 6.76 -12.13 -8.62
CA PRO A 226 5.40 -11.70 -8.96
C PRO A 226 4.40 -12.87 -9.03
N ASP A 227 4.82 -14.08 -9.43
CA ASP A 227 3.94 -15.24 -9.50
C ASP A 227 3.51 -15.79 -8.14
N ASP A 228 4.19 -15.42 -7.05
CA ASP A 228 3.78 -15.75 -5.68
C ASP A 228 2.63 -14.86 -5.17
N ILE A 229 2.35 -13.71 -5.80
CA ILE A 229 1.37 -12.73 -5.31
C ILE A 229 -0.03 -13.34 -5.09
N PRO A 230 -0.60 -14.16 -6.00
CA PRO A 230 -1.90 -14.81 -5.77
C PRO A 230 -1.93 -15.68 -4.49
N GLU A 231 -0.84 -16.41 -4.20
CA GLU A 231 -0.74 -17.21 -2.96
C GLU A 231 -0.70 -16.32 -1.72
N LEU A 232 -0.09 -15.12 -1.81
CA LEU A 232 -0.09 -14.16 -0.71
C LEU A 232 -1.46 -13.51 -0.49
N LEU A 233 -2.32 -13.46 -1.51
CA LEU A 233 -3.70 -12.98 -1.41
C LEU A 233 -4.67 -14.05 -0.91
N GLU A 234 -4.34 -15.32 -1.11
CA GLU A 234 -5.07 -16.49 -0.63
C GLU A 234 -4.18 -17.41 0.24
N PRO A 235 -3.68 -16.90 1.38
CA PRO A 235 -2.62 -17.57 2.10
C PRO A 235 -3.07 -18.88 2.75
N GLU A 236 -2.14 -19.85 2.81
CA GLU A 236 -2.26 -21.00 3.70
C GLU A 236 -1.92 -20.60 5.13
N LEU A 237 -2.77 -21.02 6.08
CA LEU A 237 -2.56 -20.82 7.51
C LEU A 237 -2.14 -22.13 8.16
N SER A 238 -1.14 -22.05 9.02
CA SER A 238 -0.71 -23.15 9.90
C SER A 238 -1.02 -22.82 11.35
N PHE A 239 -1.43 -23.82 12.11
CA PHE A 239 -1.73 -23.70 13.53
C PHE A 239 -0.73 -24.52 14.32
N MET A 240 0.01 -23.86 15.22
CA MET A 240 1.03 -24.52 16.03
C MET A 240 0.62 -24.53 17.49
N SER A 241 0.84 -25.67 18.15
CA SER A 241 0.79 -25.82 19.60
C SER A 241 2.17 -25.48 20.17
N LEU A 242 2.25 -24.53 21.11
CA LEU A 242 3.50 -24.13 21.80
C LEU A 242 3.31 -24.15 23.32
N PRO A 243 4.37 -24.36 24.13
CA PRO A 243 4.31 -24.14 25.57
C PRO A 243 3.89 -22.70 25.89
N GLN A 244 2.97 -22.52 26.84
CA GLN A 244 2.56 -21.18 27.29
C GLN A 244 3.72 -20.38 27.88
N SER A 245 4.72 -21.05 28.47
CA SER A 245 5.94 -20.42 28.98
C SER A 245 6.79 -19.74 27.90
N GLU A 246 6.64 -20.14 26.64
CA GLU A 246 7.35 -19.53 25.50
C GLU A 246 6.56 -18.39 24.84
N MET A 247 5.36 -18.07 25.33
CA MET A 247 4.46 -17.10 24.69
C MET A 247 4.00 -16.03 25.68
N LYS A 248 3.74 -14.83 25.16
CA LYS A 248 3.13 -13.71 25.91
C LYS A 248 1.78 -13.41 25.28
N ALA A 249 0.70 -13.68 26.02
CA ALA A 249 -0.67 -13.43 25.59
C ALA A 249 -1.24 -12.17 26.27
N PHE A 250 -2.06 -11.42 25.53
CA PHE A 250 -2.72 -10.20 25.96
C PHE A 250 -4.22 -10.30 25.63
N GLY A 251 -5.07 -10.06 26.63
CA GLY A 251 -6.50 -10.29 26.50
C GLY A 251 -6.88 -11.78 26.42
N PRO A 252 -8.15 -12.11 26.15
CA PRO A 252 -8.67 -13.48 26.17
C PRO A 252 -8.35 -14.25 24.87
N PHE A 253 -7.06 -14.32 24.48
CA PHE A 253 -6.62 -14.83 23.19
C PHE A 253 -7.13 -16.25 22.88
N SER A 254 -6.82 -17.23 23.73
CA SER A 254 -7.20 -18.63 23.49
C SER A 254 -8.72 -18.82 23.45
N SER A 255 -9.45 -18.11 24.29
CA SER A 255 -10.92 -18.15 24.32
C SER A 255 -11.55 -17.59 23.06
N LEU A 256 -11.01 -16.49 22.52
CA LEU A 256 -11.49 -15.89 21.27
C LEU A 256 -11.12 -16.72 20.04
N LEU A 257 -9.96 -17.39 20.05
CA LEU A 257 -9.52 -18.21 18.92
C LEU A 257 -10.26 -19.56 18.85
N LYS A 258 -10.71 -20.10 19.98
CA LYS A 258 -11.31 -21.45 20.07
C LYS A 258 -12.43 -21.72 19.06
N PRO A 259 -13.46 -20.86 18.88
CA PRO A 259 -14.53 -21.12 17.92
C PRO A 259 -14.03 -21.23 16.47
N LEU A 260 -12.98 -20.47 16.12
CA LEU A 260 -12.35 -20.56 14.82
C LEU A 260 -11.61 -21.90 14.65
N LEU A 261 -10.90 -22.37 15.66
CA LEU A 261 -10.22 -23.67 15.61
C LEU A 261 -11.22 -24.81 15.40
N GLU A 262 -12.35 -24.77 16.10
CA GLU A 262 -13.45 -25.73 15.97
C GLU A 262 -14.04 -25.72 14.56
N SER A 263 -14.34 -24.54 14.00
CA SER A 263 -14.85 -24.38 12.63
C SER A 263 -13.88 -24.95 11.58
N LEU A 264 -12.58 -24.75 11.78
CA LEU A 264 -11.53 -25.22 10.88
C LEU A 264 -11.13 -26.69 11.11
N GLY A 265 -11.71 -27.38 12.09
CA GLY A 265 -11.33 -28.75 12.44
C GLY A 265 -9.91 -28.88 12.99
N ILE A 266 -9.33 -27.81 13.54
CA ILE A 266 -8.01 -27.83 14.16
C ILE A 266 -8.14 -28.40 15.57
N PRO A 267 -7.37 -29.45 15.92
CA PRO A 267 -7.47 -30.08 17.23
C PRO A 267 -7.10 -29.11 18.35
N SER A 268 -7.66 -29.35 19.53
CA SER A 268 -7.22 -28.68 20.76
C SER A 268 -5.75 -29.04 21.06
N PRO A 269 -5.03 -28.17 21.79
CA PRO A 269 -3.67 -28.49 22.22
C PRO A 269 -3.64 -29.75 23.09
N GLU A 270 -2.52 -30.46 23.07
CA GLU A 270 -2.38 -31.79 23.71
C GLU A 270 -2.52 -31.74 25.24
N SER A 271 -2.30 -30.56 25.83
CA SER A 271 -2.31 -30.32 27.27
C SER A 271 -2.64 -28.86 27.59
N SER A 272 -3.06 -28.59 28.83
CA SER A 272 -3.54 -27.27 29.26
C SER A 272 -2.45 -26.21 29.45
N ASP A 273 -1.18 -26.62 29.48
CA ASP A 273 0.00 -25.76 29.54
C ASP A 273 0.47 -25.29 28.14
N ARG A 274 -0.27 -25.63 27.09
CA ARG A 274 0.03 -25.25 25.71
C ARG A 274 -1.00 -24.28 25.16
N VAL A 275 -0.61 -23.56 24.10
CA VAL A 275 -1.45 -22.58 23.41
C VAL A 275 -1.33 -22.77 21.90
N VAL A 276 -2.44 -22.58 21.19
CA VAL A 276 -2.46 -22.63 19.72
C VAL A 276 -2.22 -21.24 19.16
N VAL A 277 -1.25 -21.11 18.26
CA VAL A 277 -0.89 -19.84 17.61
C VAL A 277 -0.96 -20.02 16.10
N PRO A 278 -1.83 -19.24 15.41
CA PRO A 278 -1.87 -19.25 13.96
C PRO A 278 -0.69 -18.46 13.38
N CYS A 279 -0.19 -18.91 12.24
CA CYS A 279 0.77 -18.17 11.43
C CYS A 279 0.52 -18.47 9.94
N PHE A 280 1.11 -17.67 9.05
CA PHE A 280 1.21 -18.07 7.65
C PHE A 280 2.10 -19.31 7.54
N THR A 281 1.71 -20.29 6.72
CA THR A 281 2.55 -21.47 6.47
C THR A 281 3.91 -21.08 5.91
N ARG A 282 3.95 -20.06 5.04
CA ARG A 282 5.20 -19.47 4.51
C ARG A 282 6.09 -18.88 5.60
N GLN A 283 5.57 -18.51 6.77
CA GLN A 283 6.34 -17.95 7.88
C GLN A 283 7.08 -19.04 8.69
N LEU A 284 6.69 -20.32 8.57
CA LEU A 284 7.26 -21.43 9.34
C LEU A 284 8.80 -21.50 9.31
N PRO A 285 9.51 -21.28 8.18
CA PRO A 285 10.98 -21.30 8.17
C PRO A 285 11.60 -20.24 9.10
N SER A 286 10.91 -19.12 9.34
CA SER A 286 11.35 -18.10 10.31
C SER A 286 10.99 -18.44 11.75
N ILE A 287 10.04 -19.34 11.97
CA ILE A 287 9.50 -19.67 13.30
C ILE A 287 10.18 -20.90 13.89
N LEU A 288 10.20 -22.02 13.15
CA LEU A 288 10.64 -23.32 13.68
C LEU A 288 12.05 -23.31 14.30
N PRO A 289 13.05 -22.58 13.75
CA PRO A 289 14.37 -22.48 14.40
C PRO A 289 14.37 -21.71 15.74
N LEU A 290 13.35 -20.89 15.99
CA LEU A 290 13.23 -20.04 17.19
C LEU A 290 12.34 -20.64 18.28
N PHE A 291 11.50 -21.61 17.93
CA PHE A 291 10.54 -22.29 18.80
C PHE A 291 10.64 -23.81 18.60
N PRO A 292 11.68 -24.47 19.14
CA PRO A 292 11.94 -25.89 18.89
C PRO A 292 10.84 -26.83 19.41
N ASP A 293 10.09 -26.41 20.43
CA ASP A 293 8.97 -27.16 21.00
C ASP A 293 7.63 -26.88 20.29
N ALA A 294 7.63 -26.10 19.21
CA ALA A 294 6.44 -25.87 18.40
C ALA A 294 6.02 -27.14 17.65
N ARG A 295 4.74 -27.48 17.74
CA ARG A 295 4.15 -28.65 17.07
C ARG A 295 3.06 -28.21 16.12
N LEU A 296 3.16 -28.60 14.85
CA LEU A 296 2.13 -28.31 13.86
C LEU A 296 0.90 -29.18 14.14
N LEU A 297 -0.25 -28.53 14.41
CA LEU A 297 -1.53 -29.20 14.61
C LEU A 297 -2.27 -29.44 13.29
N GLY A 298 -2.06 -28.56 12.32
CA GLY A 298 -2.67 -28.65 11.00
C GLY A 298 -2.44 -27.37 10.19
N SER A 299 -2.74 -27.47 8.89
CA SER A 299 -2.79 -26.32 7.98
C SER A 299 -4.09 -26.33 7.21
N VAL A 300 -4.56 -25.14 6.85
CA VAL A 300 -5.79 -24.93 6.08
C VAL A 300 -5.52 -23.98 4.92
N ARG A 301 -6.13 -24.30 3.78
CA ARG A 301 -6.07 -23.51 2.55
C ARG A 301 -7.46 -23.00 2.20
N LYS A 302 -7.52 -21.92 1.42
CA LYS A 302 -8.77 -21.38 0.85
C LYS A 302 -9.85 -21.10 1.91
N CYS A 303 -9.45 -20.72 3.12
CA CYS A 303 -10.36 -20.37 4.20
C CYS A 303 -10.38 -18.85 4.47
N CYS A 304 -9.46 -18.10 3.86
CA CYS A 304 -9.31 -16.68 4.10
C CYS A 304 -8.75 -15.95 2.88
N ARG A 305 -8.82 -14.62 2.95
CA ARG A 305 -8.32 -13.67 1.97
C ARG A 305 -7.47 -12.64 2.69
N ALA A 306 -6.29 -12.34 2.16
CA ALA A 306 -5.46 -11.28 2.70
C ALA A 306 -6.05 -9.90 2.34
N GLN A 307 -5.99 -8.99 3.29
CA GLN A 307 -6.37 -7.58 3.16
C GLN A 307 -5.25 -6.76 2.47
N ILE A 308 -5.43 -5.45 2.27
CA ILE A 308 -4.44 -4.56 1.62
C ILE A 308 -3.03 -4.70 2.24
N SER A 309 -2.97 -4.93 3.56
CA SER A 309 -1.71 -5.09 4.29
C SER A 309 -0.96 -6.41 4.03
N MET A 310 -1.59 -7.37 3.34
CA MET A 310 -1.20 -8.77 3.07
C MET A 310 -1.00 -9.65 4.32
N ARG A 311 -0.75 -9.04 5.48
CA ARG A 311 -0.53 -9.75 6.75
C ARG A 311 -1.76 -9.80 7.66
N THR A 312 -2.82 -9.11 7.27
CA THR A 312 -4.13 -9.21 7.94
C THR A 312 -5.04 -9.99 7.01
N ILE A 313 -5.75 -10.98 7.55
CA ILE A 313 -6.66 -11.83 6.78
C ILE A 313 -8.09 -11.71 7.29
N SER A 314 -9.03 -11.79 6.37
CA SER A 314 -10.46 -11.98 6.63
C SER A 314 -10.82 -13.42 6.29
N PHE A 315 -11.58 -14.10 7.13
CA PHE A 315 -12.07 -15.44 6.79
C PHE A 315 -13.19 -15.37 5.76
N LEU A 316 -13.30 -16.41 4.95
CA LEU A 316 -14.40 -16.57 4.01
C LEU A 316 -15.70 -16.91 4.76
N PRO A 317 -16.87 -16.60 4.18
CA PRO A 317 -18.16 -16.80 4.85
C PRO A 317 -18.43 -18.25 5.31
N ASP A 318 -17.90 -19.24 4.59
CA ASP A 318 -18.03 -20.66 4.91
C ASP A 318 -17.34 -21.07 6.22
N VAL A 319 -16.31 -20.33 6.64
CA VAL A 319 -15.67 -20.51 7.95
C VAL A 319 -16.53 -19.93 9.09
N GLY A 320 -17.42 -18.99 8.79
CA GLY A 320 -18.34 -18.40 9.77
C GLY A 320 -17.68 -17.53 10.85
N SER A 321 -16.44 -17.09 10.64
CA SER A 321 -15.70 -16.24 11.60
C SER A 321 -15.66 -14.79 11.15
N LEU A 322 -16.10 -13.88 12.03
CA LEU A 322 -16.01 -12.42 11.84
C LEU A 322 -14.70 -11.81 12.38
N LEU A 323 -13.78 -12.67 12.80
CA LEU A 323 -12.47 -12.25 13.27
C LEU A 323 -11.55 -12.02 12.09
N HIS A 324 -10.76 -10.96 12.16
CA HIS A 324 -9.58 -10.80 11.32
C HIS A 324 -8.36 -11.23 12.13
N LEU A 325 -7.42 -11.92 11.48
CA LEU A 325 -6.12 -12.22 12.09
C LEU A 325 -5.04 -11.37 11.45
N LYS A 326 -4.31 -10.62 12.26
CA LYS A 326 -3.11 -9.91 11.83
C LYS A 326 -1.88 -10.68 12.31
N LEU A 327 -1.13 -11.22 11.36
CA LEU A 327 -0.05 -12.18 11.60
C LEU A 327 1.31 -11.57 11.26
N SER A 328 2.37 -12.06 11.89
CA SER A 328 3.73 -11.72 11.48
C SER A 328 4.07 -12.33 10.12
N LEU A 329 4.63 -11.51 9.24
CA LEU A 329 5.15 -11.92 7.94
C LEU A 329 6.56 -11.35 7.76
N ASN A 330 7.56 -12.20 7.59
CA ASN A 330 8.97 -11.80 7.46
C ASN A 330 9.29 -11.29 6.04
N CYS A 331 8.51 -10.31 5.59
CA CYS A 331 8.65 -9.63 4.32
C CYS A 331 8.68 -8.13 4.55
N GLN A 332 9.40 -7.42 3.69
CA GLN A 332 9.19 -6.01 3.43
C GLN A 332 7.97 -5.87 2.53
N ILE A 333 7.00 -5.07 2.97
CA ILE A 333 5.95 -4.56 2.08
C ILE A 333 6.01 -3.05 2.16
N THR A 334 6.07 -2.39 1.01
CA THR A 334 6.56 -1.00 0.90
C THR A 334 7.99 -0.83 1.43
N SER A 335 8.22 0.07 2.38
CA SER A 335 9.53 0.29 3.03
C SER A 335 9.64 -0.40 4.39
N GLY A 336 8.58 -1.04 4.88
CA GLY A 336 8.49 -1.53 6.25
C GLY A 336 8.49 -3.06 6.36
N PRO A 337 9.20 -3.65 7.35
CA PRO A 337 9.05 -5.06 7.68
C PRO A 337 7.64 -5.34 8.22
N ARG A 338 7.12 -6.52 7.91
CA ARG A 338 5.75 -6.92 8.24
C ARG A 338 5.65 -7.94 9.37
N THR A 339 6.73 -8.12 10.12
CA THR A 339 6.67 -8.69 11.47
C THR A 339 5.96 -7.73 12.44
N ILE A 340 5.47 -8.27 13.56
CA ILE A 340 4.75 -7.50 14.58
C ILE A 340 5.57 -7.58 15.85
N THR A 341 5.93 -6.43 16.40
CA THR A 341 6.77 -6.36 17.60
C THR A 341 5.99 -6.73 18.86
N PRO A 342 6.65 -7.26 19.90
CA PRO A 342 5.98 -7.61 21.15
C PRO A 342 5.23 -6.44 21.81
N TRP A 343 5.79 -5.22 21.77
CA TRP A 343 5.13 -4.04 22.33
C TRP A 343 3.89 -3.62 21.52
N THR A 344 3.88 -3.85 20.21
CA THR A 344 2.67 -3.62 19.40
C THR A 344 1.57 -4.59 19.80
N ALA A 345 1.90 -5.87 19.98
CA ALA A 345 0.96 -6.90 20.44
C ALA A 345 0.43 -6.59 21.86
N ALA A 346 1.29 -6.08 22.75
CA ALA A 346 0.88 -5.70 24.10
C ALA A 346 -0.04 -4.46 24.11
N LEU A 347 0.31 -3.44 23.32
CA LEU A 347 -0.37 -2.14 23.34
C LEU A 347 -1.72 -2.18 22.62
N SER A 348 -1.86 -2.95 21.54
CA SER A 348 -3.03 -2.81 20.66
C SER A 348 -4.38 -3.16 21.31
N PRO A 349 -4.49 -4.19 22.20
CA PRO A 349 -5.73 -4.45 22.92
C PRO A 349 -6.07 -3.38 23.96
N ALA A 350 -5.05 -2.88 24.67
CA ALA A 350 -5.23 -1.80 25.64
C ALA A 350 -5.68 -0.50 24.95
N LEU A 351 -5.07 -0.16 23.82
CA LEU A 351 -5.43 1.01 23.02
C LEU A 351 -6.85 0.89 22.46
N SER A 352 -7.24 -0.28 21.95
CA SER A 352 -8.61 -0.50 21.46
C SER A 352 -9.64 -0.30 22.56
N THR A 353 -9.35 -0.79 23.78
CA THR A 353 -10.21 -0.58 24.96
C THR A 353 -10.31 0.90 25.32
N ALA A 354 -9.20 1.63 25.31
CA ALA A 354 -9.19 3.06 25.59
C ALA A 354 -9.97 3.86 24.53
N LEU A 355 -9.74 3.58 23.24
CA LEU A 355 -10.42 4.26 22.14
C LEU A 355 -11.93 4.04 22.18
N LYS A 356 -12.42 2.84 22.48
CA LYS A 356 -13.86 2.58 22.64
C LYS A 356 -14.53 3.47 23.70
N ASN A 357 -13.80 3.81 24.75
CA ASN A 357 -14.33 4.64 25.83
C ASN A 357 -14.24 6.15 25.52
N LEU A 358 -13.33 6.54 24.62
CA LEU A 358 -13.04 7.94 24.30
C LEU A 358 -13.73 8.43 23.02
N LEU A 359 -13.95 7.55 22.06
CA LEU A 359 -14.51 7.91 20.77
C LEU A 359 -16.04 8.02 20.84
N PRO A 360 -16.64 8.88 19.99
CA PRO A 360 -18.09 8.95 19.84
C PRO A 360 -18.73 7.59 19.47
N PRO A 361 -19.97 7.30 19.91
CA PRO A 361 -20.63 6.02 19.62
C PRO A 361 -20.85 5.72 18.12
N ASP A 362 -20.93 6.75 17.30
CA ASP A 362 -21.08 6.70 15.84
C ASP A 362 -19.74 6.52 15.09
N LEU A 363 -18.62 6.51 15.81
CA LEU A 363 -17.30 6.19 15.26
C LEU A 363 -16.87 4.77 15.67
N TRP A 364 -17.05 3.82 14.77
CA TRP A 364 -16.66 2.44 15.02
C TRP A 364 -15.17 2.22 14.77
N ILE A 365 -14.60 1.29 15.53
CA ILE A 365 -13.21 0.86 15.36
C ILE A 365 -13.16 -0.64 15.10
N PHE A 366 -12.17 -1.04 14.31
CA PHE A 366 -11.72 -2.42 14.28
C PHE A 366 -10.95 -2.72 15.57
N GLU A 367 -11.61 -3.35 16.53
CA GLU A 367 -11.05 -3.63 17.86
C GLU A 367 -10.01 -4.75 17.76
N ASP A 368 -8.76 -4.46 18.11
CA ASP A 368 -7.80 -5.52 18.45
C ASP A 368 -8.20 -6.07 19.82
N ALA A 369 -8.87 -7.22 19.88
CA ALA A 369 -9.47 -7.74 21.11
C ALA A 369 -8.51 -8.59 21.96
N ALA A 370 -7.52 -9.21 21.31
CA ALA A 370 -6.47 -9.97 21.97
C ALA A 370 -5.25 -10.08 21.06
N ALA A 371 -4.10 -10.42 21.65
CA ALA A 371 -2.87 -10.68 20.91
C ALA A 371 -2.04 -11.75 21.61
N ILE A 372 -1.15 -12.39 20.85
CA ILE A 372 -0.11 -13.28 21.38
C ILE A 372 1.19 -13.06 20.60
N THR A 373 2.32 -13.12 21.27
CA THR A 373 3.66 -12.92 20.68
C THR A 373 4.69 -13.84 21.34
N GLY A 374 5.83 -14.05 20.69
CA GLY A 374 6.94 -14.81 21.25
C GLY A 374 7.39 -14.29 22.62
N GLY A 375 7.71 -15.21 23.52
CA GLY A 375 8.11 -14.93 24.89
C GLY A 375 9.60 -14.61 25.05
N GLN A 376 10.41 -14.80 24.01
CA GLN A 376 11.86 -14.57 24.05
C GLN A 376 12.21 -13.14 24.50
N ASP A 377 13.36 -12.98 25.16
CA ASP A 377 13.88 -11.68 25.58
C ASP A 377 14.34 -10.82 24.39
N ASP A 378 14.89 -11.48 23.37
CA ASP A 378 15.26 -10.86 22.11
C ASP A 378 14.01 -10.58 21.26
N PHE A 379 13.63 -9.31 21.17
CA PHE A 379 12.44 -8.89 20.44
C PHE A 379 12.53 -9.18 18.93
N ASP A 380 13.74 -9.20 18.35
CA ASP A 380 13.93 -9.51 16.93
C ASP A 380 13.61 -10.97 16.65
N LYS A 381 13.75 -11.86 17.65
CA LYS A 381 13.28 -13.26 17.58
C LYS A 381 11.78 -13.36 17.88
N ALA A 382 11.31 -12.75 18.96
CA ALA A 382 9.93 -12.84 19.41
C ALA A 382 8.91 -12.38 18.35
N ARG A 383 9.25 -11.32 17.58
CA ARG A 383 8.37 -10.75 16.54
C ARG A 383 8.06 -11.69 15.37
N HIS A 384 8.80 -12.79 15.20
CA HIS A 384 8.57 -13.71 14.07
C HIS A 384 7.30 -14.56 14.24
N LEU A 385 6.82 -14.75 15.47
CA LEU A 385 5.56 -15.40 15.78
C LEU A 385 4.68 -14.46 16.60
N THR A 386 3.76 -13.77 15.94
CA THR A 386 2.80 -12.88 16.59
C THR A 386 1.49 -12.91 15.84
N CYS A 387 0.39 -12.94 16.59
CA CYS A 387 -0.97 -12.90 16.07
C CYS A 387 -1.79 -11.90 16.89
N ILE A 388 -2.51 -11.01 16.22
CA ILE A 388 -3.50 -10.13 16.81
C ILE A 388 -4.87 -10.56 16.29
N ILE A 389 -5.81 -10.81 17.20
CA ILE A 389 -7.22 -11.08 16.90
C ILE A 389 -7.95 -9.74 16.89
N ARG A 390 -8.54 -9.42 15.74
CA ARG A 390 -9.29 -8.19 15.52
C ARG A 390 -10.74 -8.49 15.24
N LYS A 391 -11.66 -7.74 15.85
CA LYS A 391 -13.09 -7.83 15.55
C LYS A 391 -13.45 -6.84 14.44
N SER A 392 -14.16 -7.34 13.44
CA SER A 392 -14.68 -6.53 12.35
C SER A 392 -16.07 -5.96 12.72
N PRO A 393 -16.35 -4.67 12.44
CA PRO A 393 -17.69 -4.12 12.52
C PRO A 393 -18.57 -4.48 11.31
N GLU A 394 -18.11 -5.31 10.37
CA GLU A 394 -18.87 -5.71 9.16
C GLU A 394 -20.29 -6.20 9.47
N LYS A 395 -20.45 -7.07 10.47
CA LYS A 395 -21.78 -7.57 10.85
C LYS A 395 -22.69 -6.45 11.41
N GLN A 396 -22.12 -5.53 12.19
CA GLN A 396 -22.88 -4.39 12.70
C GLN A 396 -23.32 -3.47 11.55
N ALA A 397 -22.45 -3.24 10.56
CA ALA A 397 -22.80 -2.49 9.37
C ALA A 397 -23.92 -3.19 8.57
N GLU A 398 -23.80 -4.49 8.35
CA GLU A 398 -24.81 -5.29 7.64
C GLU A 398 -26.18 -5.24 8.33
N GLU A 399 -26.23 -5.36 9.67
CA GLU A 399 -27.45 -5.24 10.46
C GLU A 399 -28.13 -3.86 10.34
N LEU A 400 -27.36 -2.82 9.98
CA LEU A 400 -27.83 -1.46 9.71
C LEU A 400 -28.09 -1.18 8.23
N GLY A 401 -27.86 -2.16 7.35
CA GLY A 401 -27.96 -1.98 5.90
C GLY A 401 -26.83 -1.12 5.31
N GLU A 402 -25.69 -1.06 5.99
CA GLU A 402 -24.50 -0.32 5.60
C GLU A 402 -23.37 -1.23 5.12
N THR A 403 -22.45 -0.70 4.31
CA THR A 403 -21.26 -1.40 3.82
C THR A 403 -20.01 -0.67 4.26
N ILE A 404 -19.02 -1.43 4.75
CA ILE A 404 -17.70 -0.93 5.05
C ILE A 404 -16.80 -1.08 3.82
N ILE A 405 -16.28 0.03 3.31
CA ILE A 405 -15.36 0.04 2.17
C ILE A 405 -14.06 0.77 2.57
N PRO A 406 -12.87 0.16 2.40
CA PRO A 406 -11.61 0.86 2.54
C PRO A 406 -11.53 2.03 1.55
N VAL A 407 -11.24 3.22 2.05
CA VAL A 407 -11.13 4.44 1.22
C VAL A 407 -10.13 4.27 0.07
N ALA A 408 -9.06 3.50 0.29
CA ALA A 408 -8.09 3.19 -0.75
C ALA A 408 -8.68 2.40 -1.93
N GLY A 409 -9.70 1.56 -1.68
CA GLY A 409 -10.46 0.83 -2.70
C GLY A 409 -11.38 1.75 -3.51
N LEU A 410 -12.02 2.74 -2.87
CA LEU A 410 -12.88 3.71 -3.56
C LEU A 410 -12.13 4.56 -4.61
N PHE A 411 -10.84 4.82 -4.39
CA PHE A 411 -9.98 5.56 -5.34
C PHE A 411 -9.50 4.69 -6.52
N GLN A 412 -9.67 3.37 -6.47
CA GLN A 412 -9.28 2.50 -7.57
C GLN A 412 -10.26 2.60 -8.73
N LYS A 413 -9.82 2.13 -9.89
CA LYS A 413 -10.64 2.06 -11.10
C LYS A 413 -10.91 0.59 -11.45
N PRO A 414 -12.13 0.23 -11.88
CA PRO A 414 -12.35 -1.04 -12.55
C PRO A 414 -11.43 -1.19 -13.76
N TYR A 415 -11.13 -2.44 -14.13
CA TYR A 415 -10.32 -2.70 -15.32
C TYR A 415 -10.96 -2.08 -16.58
N LYS A 416 -10.16 -1.32 -17.34
CA LYS A 416 -10.57 -0.57 -18.54
C LYS A 416 -11.66 0.49 -18.33
N ASP A 417 -11.96 0.91 -17.10
CA ASP A 417 -12.79 2.10 -16.83
C ASP A 417 -11.89 3.26 -16.37
N ASP A 418 -12.11 4.45 -16.92
CA ASP A 418 -11.36 5.64 -16.56
C ASP A 418 -11.86 6.32 -15.28
N ARG A 419 -13.04 5.92 -14.79
CA ARG A 419 -13.65 6.40 -13.56
C ARG A 419 -13.25 5.54 -12.37
N THR A 420 -13.16 6.17 -11.21
CA THR A 420 -12.96 5.51 -9.93
C THR A 420 -14.23 4.82 -9.45
N TYR A 421 -14.09 3.83 -8.56
CA TYR A 421 -15.24 3.22 -7.88
C TYR A 421 -16.09 4.28 -7.16
N MET A 422 -15.47 5.30 -6.55
CA MET A 422 -16.19 6.43 -5.97
C MET A 422 -17.09 7.14 -6.99
N GLU A 423 -16.59 7.44 -8.18
CA GLU A 423 -17.37 8.10 -9.23
C GLU A 423 -18.54 7.23 -9.69
N ILE A 424 -18.29 5.92 -9.88
CA ILE A 424 -19.30 4.96 -10.35
C ILE A 424 -20.40 4.77 -9.30
N MET A 425 -20.03 4.53 -8.04
CA MET A 425 -20.96 4.21 -6.97
C MET A 425 -21.88 5.35 -6.58
N PHE A 426 -21.36 6.59 -6.65
CA PHE A 426 -22.09 7.77 -6.22
C PHE A 426 -22.60 8.64 -7.38
N GLY A 427 -22.42 8.21 -8.64
CA GLY A 427 -22.87 8.94 -9.83
C GLY A 427 -22.23 10.34 -9.92
N LEU A 428 -20.91 10.42 -9.77
CA LEU A 428 -20.16 11.68 -9.73
C LEU A 428 -19.62 12.04 -11.12
N ASP A 429 -20.52 12.37 -12.04
CA ASP A 429 -20.18 12.62 -13.45
C ASP A 429 -19.48 13.98 -13.65
N ASP A 430 -19.78 14.98 -12.82
CA ASP A 430 -19.23 16.32 -12.95
C ASP A 430 -18.53 16.87 -11.68
N SER A 431 -17.81 17.99 -11.85
CA SER A 431 -17.07 18.62 -10.75
C SER A 431 -17.97 19.11 -9.61
N LYS A 432 -19.21 19.54 -9.89
CA LYS A 432 -20.14 20.03 -8.86
C LYS A 432 -20.61 18.87 -7.99
N GLN A 433 -20.96 17.74 -8.59
CA GLN A 433 -21.33 16.51 -7.88
C GLN A 433 -20.17 16.01 -7.01
N LYS A 434 -18.94 15.96 -7.56
CA LYS A 434 -17.72 15.59 -6.81
C LYS A 434 -17.48 16.50 -5.60
N GLN A 435 -17.60 17.81 -5.78
CA GLN A 435 -17.45 18.78 -4.68
C GLN A 435 -18.55 18.65 -3.62
N ALA A 436 -19.80 18.45 -4.03
CA ALA A 436 -20.92 18.27 -3.11
C ALA A 436 -20.75 16.99 -2.28
N TRP A 437 -20.35 15.89 -2.91
CA TRP A 437 -20.05 14.64 -2.23
C TRP A 437 -18.89 14.82 -1.23
N LEU A 438 -17.79 15.47 -1.64
CA LEU A 438 -16.62 15.67 -0.78
C LEU A 438 -16.97 16.50 0.47
N ARG A 439 -17.82 17.53 0.33
CA ARG A 439 -18.32 18.33 1.48
C ARG A 439 -19.19 17.53 2.43
N LYS A 440 -19.90 16.51 1.94
CA LYS A 440 -20.67 15.58 2.78
C LYS A 440 -19.76 14.55 3.46
N TYR A 441 -18.77 14.04 2.74
CA TYR A 441 -17.83 13.04 3.22
C TYR A 441 -16.88 13.59 4.30
N TYR A 442 -16.40 14.82 4.10
CA TYR A 442 -15.66 15.58 5.10
C TYR A 442 -16.58 16.66 5.67
N PRO A 443 -17.49 16.33 6.61
CA PRO A 443 -18.20 17.38 7.32
C PRO A 443 -17.12 18.24 7.98
N GLN A 444 -17.01 19.51 7.58
CA GLN A 444 -16.09 20.40 8.27
C GLN A 444 -16.39 20.27 9.76
N PRO A 445 -15.38 20.02 10.61
CA PRO A 445 -15.59 20.22 12.02
C PRO A 445 -16.00 21.68 12.14
N VAL A 446 -17.29 21.91 12.44
CA VAL A 446 -17.70 23.15 13.06
C VAL A 446 -16.85 23.17 14.30
N LEU A 447 -15.76 23.92 14.26
CA LEU A 447 -15.00 24.31 15.44
C LEU A 447 -16.03 24.96 16.33
N ARG A 448 -16.66 24.18 17.22
CA ARG A 448 -17.47 24.72 18.29
C ARG A 448 -16.46 25.47 19.14
N PRO A 449 -16.52 26.81 19.21
CA PRO A 449 -15.67 27.52 20.15
C PRO A 449 -16.02 26.98 21.55
N TYR A 450 -15.03 26.41 22.22
CA TYR A 450 -15.08 26.17 23.66
C TYR A 450 -14.79 27.48 24.38
#